data_AF-A0A7J8GE36-F1
#
_entry.id   AF-A0A7J8GE36-F1
#
_cell.length_a   1.000
_cell.length_b   1.000
_cell.length_c   1.000
_cell.angle_alpha   90.00
_cell.angle_beta   90.00
_cell.angle_gamma   90.00
#
_symmetry.space_group_name_H-M   'P 1'
#
loop_
_entity.id
_entity.type
_entity.pdbx_description
1 polymer ?
#
loop_
_entity_poly.entity_id
_entity_poly.type
_entity_poly.pdbx_seq_one_letter_code
_entity_poly.pdbx_strand_id
1 'polypeptide(L)'
;MREMSAMQDTEVFICTSPLRKYHHCVGEKYRWVEKHLGPQFVERIILTRDKTVVLGDLLIDDKDTIQGREENPSWEHILFTCCHNQHLALPPPRRRLLSWSDNWREIIGSKREAVQQDPAGPGLLQE
;
A
#
# COMPACT_ATOMS: atom_id res chain seq x y z
N MET A 1 -11.51 2.07 1.37
CA MET A 1 -11.20 2.38 -0.05
C MET A 1 -11.88 3.64 -0.54
N ARG A 2 -13.21 3.68 -0.72
CA ARG A 2 -13.90 4.89 -1.22
C ARG A 2 -13.64 6.13 -0.34
N GLU A 3 -13.76 5.97 0.97
CA GLU A 3 -13.44 7.05 1.92
C GLU A 3 -11.99 7.51 1.83
N MET A 4 -11.04 6.58 1.73
CA MET A 4 -9.61 6.89 1.61
C MET A 4 -9.31 7.63 0.31
N SER A 5 -9.92 7.21 -0.80
CA SER A 5 -9.77 7.87 -2.11
C SER A 5 -10.45 9.23 -2.20
N ALA A 6 -11.39 9.54 -1.29
CA ALA A 6 -12.05 10.84 -1.22
C ALA A 6 -11.33 11.81 -0.27
N MET A 7 -10.30 11.37 0.45
CA MET A 7 -9.49 12.25 1.28
C MET A 7 -8.64 13.15 0.40
N GLN A 8 -8.62 14.45 0.73
CA GLN A 8 -7.73 15.42 0.09
C GLN A 8 -6.27 14.95 0.18
N ASP A 9 -5.47 15.21 -0.86
CA ASP A 9 -4.05 14.85 -0.93
C ASP A 9 -3.81 13.36 -0.62
N THR A 10 -4.64 12.47 -1.19
CA THR A 10 -4.52 11.02 -1.05
C THR A 10 -4.75 10.32 -2.38
N GLU A 11 -3.73 9.65 -2.88
CA GLU A 11 -3.84 8.76 -4.03
C GLU A 11 -3.91 7.30 -3.55
N VAL A 12 -4.82 6.52 -4.14
CA VAL A 12 -5.06 5.13 -3.73
C VAL A 12 -4.95 4.22 -4.94
N PHE A 13 -4.07 3.21 -4.84
CA PHE A 13 -3.90 2.16 -5.84
C PHE A 13 -4.15 0.77 -5.23
N ILE A 14 -4.70 -0.14 -6.03
CA ILE A 14 -4.86 -1.55 -5.69
C ILE A 14 -3.64 -2.29 -6.24
N CYS A 15 -2.60 -2.45 -5.41
CA CYS A 15 -1.40 -3.19 -5.77
C CYS A 15 -1.56 -4.68 -5.43
N THR A 16 -1.69 -5.55 -6.42
CA THR A 16 -1.99 -6.98 -6.22
C THR A 16 -1.14 -7.89 -7.11
N SER A 17 -0.83 -9.09 -6.62
CA SER A 17 -0.02 -10.07 -7.34
C SER A 17 -0.89 -11.15 -7.99
N PRO A 18 -0.67 -11.49 -9.27
CA PRO A 18 -1.33 -12.61 -9.90
C PRO A 18 -0.71 -13.94 -9.43
N LEU A 19 -1.46 -15.03 -9.52
CA LEU A 19 -0.92 -16.38 -9.41
C LEU A 19 -0.04 -16.70 -10.64
N ARG A 20 0.91 -17.64 -10.50
CA ARG A 20 1.73 -18.10 -11.65
C ARG A 20 0.87 -18.73 -12.74
N LYS A 21 -0.14 -19.53 -12.36
CA LYS A 21 -1.19 -20.03 -13.26
C LYS A 21 -2.24 -18.93 -13.45
N TYR A 22 -1.93 -17.97 -14.32
CA TYR A 22 -2.61 -16.68 -14.35
C TYR A 22 -3.95 -16.67 -15.11
N HIS A 23 -4.25 -17.68 -15.93
CA HIS A 23 -5.38 -17.68 -16.88
C HIS A 23 -6.72 -17.29 -16.26
N HIS A 24 -7.01 -17.76 -15.05
CA HIS A 24 -8.25 -17.45 -14.31
C HIS A 24 -8.03 -16.47 -13.14
N CYS A 25 -6.85 -15.85 -13.04
CA CYS A 25 -6.54 -14.95 -11.94
C CYS A 25 -6.66 -13.47 -12.36
N VAL A 26 -6.07 -13.12 -13.51
CA VAL A 26 -5.91 -11.72 -13.89
C VAL A 26 -7.25 -11.07 -14.21
N GLY A 27 -7.99 -11.61 -15.20
CA GLY A 27 -9.28 -11.04 -15.59
C GLY A 27 -10.31 -11.04 -14.45
N GLU A 28 -10.28 -12.05 -13.59
CA GLU A 28 -11.20 -12.13 -12.44
C GLU A 28 -10.92 -11.05 -11.39
N LYS A 29 -9.66 -10.69 -11.13
CA LYS A 29 -9.31 -9.57 -10.25
C LYS A 29 -9.87 -8.24 -10.77
N TYR A 30 -9.75 -7.97 -12.08
CA TYR A 30 -10.30 -6.76 -12.69
C TYR A 30 -11.82 -6.71 -12.56
N ARG A 31 -12.52 -7.80 -12.92
CA ARG A 31 -13.99 -7.90 -12.79
C ARG A 31 -14.45 -7.77 -11.35
N TRP A 32 -13.71 -8.32 -10.39
CA TRP A 32 -14.04 -8.21 -8.97
C TRP A 32 -13.97 -6.77 -8.50
N VAL A 33 -12.88 -6.05 -8.85
CA VAL A 33 -12.74 -4.62 -8.52
C VAL A 33 -13.86 -3.81 -9.16
N GLU A 34 -14.14 -4.01 -10.45
CA GLU A 34 -15.21 -3.32 -11.16
C GLU A 34 -16.57 -3.54 -10.47
N LYS A 35 -16.91 -4.79 -10.17
CA LYS A 35 -18.18 -5.17 -9.53
C LYS A 35 -18.37 -4.52 -8.15
N HIS A 36 -17.31 -4.45 -7.34
CA HIS A 36 -17.42 -4.05 -5.93
C HIS A 36 -17.07 -2.58 -5.67
N LEU A 37 -16.18 -2.00 -6.46
CA LEU A 37 -15.66 -0.64 -6.26
C LEU A 37 -16.05 0.31 -7.41
N GLY A 38 -16.38 -0.21 -8.58
CA GLY A 38 -16.74 0.56 -9.77
C GLY A 38 -15.60 0.69 -10.79
N PRO A 39 -15.92 1.07 -12.04
CA PRO A 39 -14.95 1.14 -13.14
C PRO A 39 -13.78 2.09 -12.86
N GLN A 40 -14.00 3.19 -12.14
CA GLN A 40 -12.97 4.15 -11.76
C GLN A 40 -11.85 3.55 -10.89
N PHE A 41 -12.15 2.48 -10.12
CA PHE A 41 -11.11 1.78 -9.34
C PHE A 41 -10.36 0.74 -10.16
N VAL A 42 -10.87 0.35 -11.33
CA VAL A 42 -10.16 -0.56 -12.25
C VAL A 42 -8.92 0.12 -12.82
N GLU A 43 -9.02 1.42 -13.13
CA GLU A 43 -7.91 2.27 -13.58
C GLU A 43 -6.81 2.44 -12.52
N ARG A 44 -7.11 2.10 -11.26
CA ARG A 44 -6.19 2.19 -10.12
C ARG A 44 -5.55 0.85 -9.76
N ILE A 45 -5.71 -0.20 -10.58
CA ILE A 45 -5.08 -1.51 -10.36
C ILE A 45 -3.63 -1.49 -10.85
N ILE A 46 -2.70 -1.88 -9.97
CA ILE A 46 -1.32 -2.21 -10.33
C ILE A 46 -1.16 -3.72 -10.12
N LEU A 47 -1.05 -4.46 -11.22
CA LEU A 47 -0.86 -5.90 -11.20
C LEU A 47 0.63 -6.23 -11.33
N THR A 48 1.26 -6.69 -10.24
CA THR A 48 2.71 -6.99 -10.22
C THR A 48 3.05 -8.14 -9.28
N ARG A 49 4.04 -8.95 -9.64
CA ARG A 49 4.65 -9.96 -8.74
C ARG A 49 5.70 -9.36 -7.82
N ASP A 50 6.22 -8.18 -8.17
CA ASP A 50 7.20 -7.44 -7.39
C ASP A 50 6.60 -6.09 -7.02
N LYS A 51 6.24 -5.94 -5.74
CA LYS A 51 5.66 -4.69 -5.22
C LYS A 51 6.75 -3.69 -4.79
N THR A 52 7.99 -4.13 -4.67
CA THR A 52 9.10 -3.30 -4.19
C THR A 52 9.46 -2.19 -5.18
N VAL A 53 9.20 -2.42 -6.47
CA VAL A 53 9.37 -1.44 -7.55
C VAL A 53 8.21 -0.45 -7.71
N VAL A 54 7.12 -0.60 -6.93
CA VAL A 54 5.97 0.31 -6.99
C VAL A 54 6.18 1.43 -5.98
N LEU A 55 6.12 2.67 -6.46
CA LEU A 55 6.26 3.86 -5.62
C LEU A 55 4.99 4.14 -4.82
N GLY A 56 5.18 4.61 -3.59
CA GLY A 56 4.13 5.05 -2.66
C GLY A 56 4.67 5.24 -1.25
N ASP A 57 3.89 5.87 -0.38
CA ASP A 57 4.26 6.13 1.01
C ASP A 57 3.93 4.95 1.95
N LEU A 58 2.88 4.19 1.62
CA LEU A 58 2.34 3.11 2.43
C LEU A 58 1.96 1.91 1.56
N LEU A 59 2.24 0.71 2.07
CA LEU A 59 1.69 -0.54 1.54
C LEU A 59 0.97 -1.29 2.66
N ILE A 60 -0.36 -1.33 2.60
CA ILE A 60 -1.20 -2.13 3.50
C ILE A 60 -1.41 -3.51 2.86
N ASP A 61 -0.82 -4.55 3.45
CA ASP A 61 -0.77 -5.91 2.89
C ASP A 61 -0.65 -6.95 3.99
N ASP A 62 -1.26 -8.12 3.83
CA ASP A 62 -1.31 -9.18 4.84
C ASP A 62 -0.10 -10.13 4.79
N LYS A 63 0.73 -10.08 3.74
CA LYS A 63 1.97 -10.85 3.70
C LYS A 63 2.95 -10.32 4.75
N ASP A 64 3.48 -11.23 5.56
CA ASP A 64 4.39 -10.94 6.66
C ASP A 64 5.63 -10.15 6.23
N THR A 65 6.24 -10.52 5.10
CA THR A 65 7.45 -9.90 4.55
C THR A 65 7.33 -9.80 3.04
N ILE A 66 7.46 -8.58 2.52
CA ILE A 66 7.37 -8.29 1.09
C ILE A 66 8.79 -8.02 0.57
N GLN A 67 9.22 -8.84 -0.38
CA GLN A 67 10.56 -8.83 -0.95
C GLN A 67 10.46 -8.79 -2.47
N GLY A 68 11.51 -8.28 -3.10
CA GLY A 68 11.59 -8.08 -4.54
C GLY A 68 12.97 -7.55 -4.91
N ARG A 69 13.02 -6.81 -6.02
CA ARG A 69 14.27 -6.26 -6.55
C ARG A 69 14.79 -5.05 -5.77
N GLU A 70 13.91 -4.20 -5.26
CA GLU A 70 14.33 -3.06 -4.45
C GLU A 70 14.56 -3.50 -3.01
N GLU A 71 15.79 -3.28 -2.52
CA GLU A 71 16.18 -3.59 -1.14
C GLU A 71 15.50 -2.68 -0.13
N ASN A 72 15.31 -1.40 -0.50
CA ASN A 72 14.66 -0.38 0.32
C ASN A 72 13.44 0.20 -0.44
N PRO A 73 12.28 -0.47 -0.43
CA PRO A 73 11.07 0.04 -1.06
C PRO A 73 10.69 1.42 -0.50
N SER A 74 10.11 2.29 -1.33
CA SER A 74 9.75 3.65 -0.91
C SER A 74 8.67 3.69 0.18
N TRP A 75 7.81 2.67 0.20
CA TRP A 75 6.67 2.60 1.10
C TRP A 75 7.03 1.98 2.44
N GLU A 76 6.36 2.45 3.49
CA GLU A 76 6.32 1.70 4.75
C GLU A 76 5.29 0.56 4.66
N HIS A 77 5.71 -0.65 5.04
CA HIS A 77 4.81 -1.79 5.16
C HIS A 77 3.96 -1.71 6.42
N ILE A 78 2.65 -1.65 6.26
CA ILE A 78 1.67 -1.79 7.32
C ILE A 78 1.08 -3.20 7.23
N LEU A 79 1.42 -4.07 8.18
CA LEU A 79 0.92 -5.45 8.15
C LEU A 79 -0.58 -5.45 8.46
N PHE A 80 -1.39 -5.86 7.51
CA PHE A 80 -2.82 -6.06 7.74
C PHE A 80 -3.06 -7.40 8.44
N THR A 81 -3.79 -7.42 9.54
CA THR A 81 -4.05 -8.68 10.26
C THR A 81 -4.92 -9.64 9.46
N CYS A 82 -4.46 -10.89 9.38
CA CYS A 82 -5.20 -12.01 8.80
C CYS A 82 -4.97 -13.27 9.64
N CYS A 83 -5.78 -14.31 9.44
CA CYS A 83 -5.74 -15.53 10.25
C CYS A 83 -4.36 -16.20 10.29
N HIS A 84 -3.59 -16.07 9.21
CA HIS A 84 -2.27 -16.68 9.05
C HIS A 84 -1.12 -15.84 9.64
N ASN A 85 -1.33 -14.56 9.98
CA ASN A 85 -0.27 -13.68 10.49
C ASN A 85 -0.55 -13.10 11.88
N GLN A 86 -1.73 -13.37 12.46
CA GLN A 86 -2.18 -12.80 13.75
C GLN A 86 -1.29 -13.16 14.95
N HIS A 87 -0.54 -14.27 14.86
CA HIS A 87 0.35 -14.75 15.91
C HIS A 87 1.73 -14.08 15.86
N LEU A 88 2.05 -13.32 14.80
CA LEU A 88 3.34 -12.71 14.62
C LEU A 88 3.47 -11.45 15.48
N ALA A 89 4.44 -11.46 16.39
CA ALA A 89 4.89 -10.26 17.10
C ALA A 89 5.72 -9.39 16.14
N LEU A 90 5.39 -8.10 16.05
CA LEU A 90 6.13 -7.16 15.22
C LEU A 90 7.14 -6.38 16.06
N PRO A 91 8.44 -6.41 15.72
CA PRO A 91 9.40 -5.53 16.36
C PRO A 91 9.16 -4.07 15.93
N PRO A 92 9.35 -3.08 16.81
CA PRO A 92 9.45 -1.68 16.41
C PRO A 92 10.52 -1.52 15.32
N PRO A 93 10.32 -0.66 14.31
CA PRO A 93 9.22 0.30 14.15
C PRO A 93 8.01 -0.23 13.34
N ARG A 94 7.91 -1.54 13.07
CA ARG A 94 6.85 -2.08 12.20
C ARG A 94 5.46 -1.90 12.81
N ARG A 95 4.51 -1.43 11.98
CA ARG A 95 3.12 -1.19 12.39
C ARG A 95 2.18 -2.27 11.84
N ARG A 96 1.06 -2.46 12.54
CA ARG A 96 -0.02 -3.40 12.19
C ARG A 96 -1.34 -2.65 12.16
N LEU A 97 -2.16 -2.94 11.15
CA LEU A 97 -3.56 -2.53 11.11
C LEU A 97 -4.42 -3.76 11.45
N LEU A 98 -5.16 -3.72 12.56
CA LEU A 98 -5.89 -4.91 13.05
C LEU A 98 -7.10 -5.25 12.18
N SER A 99 -7.78 -4.24 11.67
CA SER A 99 -8.92 -4.36 10.77
C SER A 99 -9.19 -3.02 10.09
N TRP A 100 -10.15 -2.97 9.16
CA TRP A 100 -10.58 -1.69 8.57
C TRP A 100 -11.42 -0.81 9.51
N SER A 101 -11.86 -1.31 10.67
CA SER A 101 -12.53 -0.48 11.70
C SER A 101 -11.53 0.22 12.62
N ASP A 102 -10.26 -0.14 12.53
CA ASP A 102 -9.16 0.48 13.27
C ASP A 102 -8.77 1.84 12.64
N ASN A 103 -7.93 2.62 13.32
CA ASN A 103 -7.64 4.01 12.96
C ASN A 103 -6.64 4.15 11.79
N TRP A 104 -6.99 3.62 10.62
CA TRP A 104 -6.17 3.73 9.40
C TRP A 104 -5.91 5.18 8.96
N ARG A 105 -6.75 6.14 9.39
CA ARG A 105 -6.59 7.56 9.09
C ARG A 105 -5.37 8.17 9.77
N GLU A 106 -5.05 7.73 10.99
CA GLU A 106 -3.86 8.15 11.72
C GLU A 106 -2.57 7.64 11.05
N ILE A 107 -2.59 6.41 10.54
CA ILE A 107 -1.46 5.86 9.77
C ILE A 107 -1.17 6.72 8.54
N ILE A 108 -2.21 7.10 7.79
CA ILE A 108 -2.06 8.01 6.62
C ILE A 108 -1.60 9.40 7.07
N GLY A 109 -2.21 9.96 8.12
CA GLY A 109 -1.86 11.27 8.68
C GLY A 109 -0.39 11.38 9.06
N SER A 110 0.18 10.34 9.67
CA SER A 110 1.59 10.31 10.08
C SER A 110 2.59 10.51 8.92
N LYS A 111 2.21 10.15 7.69
CA LYS A 111 3.06 10.38 6.50
C LYS A 111 3.04 11.83 6.03
N ARG A 112 1.96 12.55 6.27
CA ARG A 112 1.84 13.97 5.89
C ARG A 112 2.63 14.87 6.82
N GLU A 113 2.58 14.58 8.12
CA GLU A 113 3.32 15.33 9.13
C GLU A 113 4.83 15.21 8.93
N ALA A 114 5.31 14.02 8.56
CA ALA A 114 6.72 13.80 8.22
C ALA A 114 7.18 14.69 7.04
N VAL A 115 6.36 14.87 6.01
CA VAL A 115 6.67 15.74 4.86
C VAL A 115 6.69 17.22 5.26
N GLN A 116 5.84 17.64 6.20
CA GLN A 116 5.78 19.04 6.65
C GLN A 116 6.93 19.42 7.61
N GLN A 117 7.53 18.44 8.29
CA GLN A 117 8.63 18.66 9.22
C GLN A 117 10.02 18.69 8.55
N ASP A 118 10.12 18.33 7.26
CA ASP A 118 11.38 18.32 6.48
C ASP A 118 11.32 19.29 5.27
N PRO A 119 11.39 20.62 5.49
CA PRO A 119 11.36 21.61 4.40
C PRO A 119 12.67 21.70 3.60
N ALA A 120 13.71 20.95 3.96
CA ALA A 120 15.02 21.00 3.32
C ALA A 120 15.24 19.81 2.37
N GLY A 121 14.71 19.92 1.15
CA GLY A 121 15.23 19.15 0.01
C GLY A 121 16.70 19.53 -0.30
N PRO A 122 17.43 18.70 -1.08
CA PRO A 122 18.86 18.88 -1.29
C PRO A 122 19.12 20.26 -1.88
N GLY A 123 19.92 21.05 -1.17
CA GLY A 123 20.30 22.39 -1.59
C GLY A 123 20.80 22.35 -3.03
N LEU A 124 20.15 23.14 -3.88
CA LEU A 124 20.76 23.59 -5.12
C LEU A 124 22.10 24.22 -4.74
N LEU A 125 23.20 23.55 -5.14
CA LEU A 125 24.50 24.18 -5.24
C LEU A 125 24.34 25.36 -6.20
N GLN A 126 24.33 26.57 -5.65
CA GLN A 126 24.62 27.79 -6.41
C GLN A 126 26.10 28.12 -6.20
N GLU A 127 26.82 28.01 -7.32
CA GLU A 127 28.21 28.40 -7.64
C GLU A 127 29.36 27.67 -6.94
#